data_AF-A0A953VZD7-F1
#
_entry.id   AF-A0A953VZD7-F1
#
_cell.length_a   1.000
_cell.length_b   1.000
_cell.length_c   1.000
_cell.angle_alpha   90.00
_cell.angle_beta   90.00
_cell.angle_gamma   90.00
#
_symmetry.space_group_name_H-M   'P 1'
#
loop_
_entity.id
_entity.type
_entity.pdbx_description
1 polymer ?
#
loop_
_entity_poly.entity_id
_entity_poly.type
_entity_poly.pdbx_seq_one_letter_code
_entity_poly.pdbx_strand_id
1 'polypeptide(L)'
;MIRLIAQTGRRVALVAAMILGAAGAAGASDRDSALSVVQVRCTLASGEMKATGFVWPKAGQIVTALHAVAGCAEIVVYSEVTPAETVATDLISVDLEADLALLQLKDDMGLPPVPYATEPPDTRGNFVAWGYPHAAEEMIDLKVQFGGGLKGGVTTIGSAFASRELNELFRSQDYPGRDTKILRVTTTIQPGHSGAPIFDENGGVVAIADGGLLGGWRTINWSIPAYVYLPGLPASTDPIPKEASSWAGLYSAVTPRADRHNAPAGVAGQAAPDDGSVRQPANTSDGDSDLQIVRQITLGQALDYMRSQNETDPFIEEVEAALWDWRLLDDVVFDVYEDRLSGATVAVPSWMPLYWDDETGIAYAVNDSGSAHMEIAVFVGEDFYDTVAMANDYGFEISGWADWYDNDAPGGISDDAIYAEDQFVAYADFHHGDDKETGLYSTLMRMFTVSEDVFLGSSVYIIGDPEDRSDAERLEELMMMISGEYLTEFAVF
;
A
#
# COMPACT_ATOMS: atom_id res chain seq x y z
N MET A 1 12.58 22.09 -95.44
CA MET A 1 12.40 21.55 -94.09
C MET A 1 11.29 22.31 -93.39
N ILE A 2 10.20 21.61 -93.07
CA ILE A 2 9.26 21.79 -91.95
C ILE A 2 8.57 23.16 -91.76
N ARG A 3 7.26 23.17 -92.06
CA ARG A 3 6.22 24.09 -91.53
C ARG A 3 5.83 23.67 -90.10
N LEU A 4 5.47 24.62 -89.22
CA LEU A 4 4.17 24.72 -88.49
C LEU A 4 4.27 25.80 -87.38
N ILE A 5 3.47 26.87 -87.41
CA ILE A 5 2.08 27.06 -86.90
C ILE A 5 1.98 27.41 -85.40
N ALA A 6 1.58 28.67 -85.19
CA ALA A 6 0.58 29.23 -84.27
C ALA A 6 0.46 28.77 -82.80
N GLN A 7 0.47 29.81 -81.96
CA GLN A 7 -0.19 29.97 -80.67
C GLN A 7 -1.43 29.10 -80.46
N THR A 8 -1.43 28.32 -79.38
CA THR A 8 -2.62 27.97 -78.60
C THR A 8 -2.16 27.42 -77.25
N GLY A 9 -2.05 28.32 -76.26
CA GLY A 9 -1.81 27.95 -74.87
C GLY A 9 -3.05 27.27 -74.30
N ARG A 10 -3.03 25.95 -74.27
CA ARG A 10 -4.11 25.09 -73.82
C ARG A 10 -4.18 25.14 -72.28
N ARG A 11 -5.35 25.53 -71.77
CA ARG A 11 -5.75 25.39 -70.37
C ARG A 11 -5.54 23.93 -69.94
N VAL A 12 -4.66 23.71 -68.96
CA VAL A 12 -4.66 22.50 -68.14
C VAL A 12 -5.12 22.95 -66.76
N ALA A 13 -6.39 22.68 -66.47
CA ALA A 13 -6.92 22.76 -65.12
C ALA A 13 -6.24 21.65 -64.31
N LEU A 14 -5.37 22.02 -63.38
CA LEU A 14 -4.95 21.12 -62.31
C LEU A 14 -6.15 21.01 -61.35
N VAL A 15 -6.91 19.93 -61.48
CA VAL A 15 -7.81 19.50 -60.40
C VAL A 15 -6.90 18.92 -59.33
N ALA A 16 -6.44 19.77 -58.42
CA ALA A 16 -5.92 19.30 -57.14
C ALA A 16 -7.15 18.83 -56.35
N ALA A 17 -7.39 17.52 -56.36
CA ALA A 17 -8.33 16.91 -55.44
C ALA A 17 -7.85 17.23 -54.02
N MET A 18 -8.56 18.13 -53.33
CA MET A 18 -8.49 18.24 -51.89
C MET A 18 -9.05 16.93 -51.32
N ILE A 19 -8.15 15.96 -51.11
CA ILE A 19 -8.39 14.94 -50.11
C ILE A 19 -8.21 15.69 -48.78
N LEU A 20 -9.28 16.34 -48.30
CA LEU A 20 -9.47 16.46 -46.87
C LEU A 20 -9.67 15.03 -46.36
N GLY A 21 -8.55 14.35 -46.14
CA GLY A 21 -8.55 13.29 -45.16
C GLY A 21 -8.92 13.97 -43.86
N ALA A 22 -10.11 13.65 -43.34
CA ALA A 22 -10.33 13.75 -41.92
C ALA A 22 -9.21 12.92 -41.28
N ALA A 23 -8.13 13.58 -40.89
CA ALA A 23 -7.29 13.05 -39.83
C ALA A 23 -8.25 12.95 -38.66
N GLY A 24 -8.80 11.75 -38.45
CA GLY A 24 -9.42 11.42 -37.18
C GLY A 24 -8.38 11.82 -36.13
N ALA A 25 -8.80 12.65 -35.18
CA ALA A 25 -8.01 12.84 -33.98
C ALA A 25 -7.67 11.43 -33.49
N ALA A 26 -6.41 11.02 -33.60
CA ALA A 26 -5.94 9.88 -32.85
C ALA A 26 -6.28 10.25 -31.41
N GLY A 27 -7.13 9.45 -30.74
CA GLY A 27 -7.35 9.61 -29.31
C GLY A 27 -5.98 9.69 -28.65
N ALA A 28 -5.78 10.68 -27.79
CA ALA A 28 -4.54 10.76 -27.02
C ALA A 28 -4.35 9.42 -26.31
N SER A 29 -3.15 8.87 -26.29
CA SER A 29 -2.90 7.71 -25.43
C SER A 29 -2.83 8.14 -23.96
N ASP A 30 -2.84 7.18 -23.03
CA ASP A 30 -2.50 7.45 -21.63
C ASP A 30 -1.11 8.12 -21.53
N ARG A 31 -0.14 7.69 -22.34
CA ARG A 31 1.21 8.27 -22.42
C ARG A 31 1.23 9.71 -22.92
N ASP A 32 0.42 10.06 -23.91
CA ASP A 32 0.31 11.44 -24.37
C ASP A 32 -0.29 12.33 -23.28
N SER A 33 -1.24 11.79 -22.51
CA SER A 33 -1.90 12.51 -21.42
C SER A 33 -1.03 12.60 -20.16
N ALA A 34 -0.17 11.61 -19.93
CA ALA A 34 0.82 11.58 -18.85
C ALA A 34 1.80 12.77 -18.91
N LEU A 35 1.99 13.39 -20.09
CA LEU A 35 2.77 14.62 -20.23
C LEU A 35 2.21 15.80 -19.42
N SER A 36 0.96 15.69 -18.97
CA SER A 36 0.26 16.71 -18.18
C SER A 36 0.28 16.40 -16.69
N VAL A 37 0.98 15.36 -16.27
CA VAL A 37 1.12 14.93 -14.88
C VAL A 37 2.32 15.63 -14.25
N VAL A 38 2.14 16.08 -13.02
CA VAL A 38 3.10 16.87 -12.26
C VAL A 38 3.31 16.29 -10.88
N GLN A 39 4.50 16.51 -10.33
CA GLN A 39 4.77 16.25 -8.92
C GLN A 39 4.32 17.46 -8.11
N VAL A 40 3.61 17.21 -7.02
CA VAL A 40 3.17 18.21 -6.06
C VAL A 40 3.91 17.98 -4.75
N ARG A 41 4.55 19.02 -4.22
CA ARG A 41 5.24 18.99 -2.93
C ARG A 41 4.68 20.06 -2.02
N CYS A 42 4.32 19.66 -0.81
CA CYS A 42 3.77 20.52 0.22
C CYS A 42 4.72 20.60 1.40
N THR A 43 5.07 21.82 1.82
CA THR A 43 5.83 22.03 3.06
C THR A 43 4.87 22.15 4.25
N LEU A 44 4.93 21.18 5.16
CA LEU A 44 4.22 21.14 6.43
C LEU A 44 5.17 21.44 7.60
N ALA A 45 4.62 21.71 8.78
CA ALA A 45 5.43 21.88 10.00
C ALA A 45 6.16 20.58 10.40
N SER A 46 5.60 19.42 10.04
CA SER A 46 6.11 18.07 10.35
C SER A 46 7.07 17.49 9.31
N GLY A 47 7.19 18.09 8.12
CA GLY A 47 8.03 17.56 7.04
C GLY A 47 7.58 18.03 5.65
N GLU A 48 8.11 17.39 4.61
CA GLU A 48 7.65 17.61 3.22
C GLU A 48 6.75 16.45 2.80
N MET A 49 5.58 16.80 2.27
CA MET A 49 4.64 15.87 1.69
C MET A 49 4.79 15.85 0.17
N LYS A 50 4.90 14.67 -0.41
CA LYS A 50 4.98 14.47 -1.87
C LYS A 50 3.74 13.75 -2.39
N ALA A 51 3.21 14.25 -3.49
CA ALA A 51 2.00 13.76 -4.15
C ALA A 51 2.07 13.96 -5.67
N THR A 52 1.03 13.55 -6.36
CA THR A 52 0.86 13.71 -7.79
C THR A 52 -0.29 14.67 -8.08
N GLY A 53 -0.21 15.39 -9.19
CA GLY A 53 -1.34 16.12 -9.74
C GLY A 53 -1.33 16.10 -11.26
N PHE A 54 -2.36 16.67 -11.87
CA PHE A 54 -2.46 16.76 -13.32
C PHE A 54 -3.16 18.04 -13.76
N VAL A 55 -2.86 18.48 -14.99
CA VAL A 55 -3.40 19.73 -15.53
C VAL A 55 -4.88 19.58 -15.89
N TRP A 56 -5.73 20.28 -15.16
CA TRP A 56 -7.16 20.36 -15.40
C TRP A 56 -7.75 21.56 -14.61
N PRO A 57 -8.80 22.26 -15.08
CA PRO A 57 -9.47 22.11 -16.38
C PRO A 57 -8.78 22.83 -17.53
N LYS A 58 -7.77 23.65 -17.25
CA LYS A 58 -7.03 24.44 -18.24
C LYS A 58 -5.56 24.58 -17.85
N ALA A 59 -4.73 25.00 -18.79
CA ALA A 59 -3.31 25.26 -18.56
C ALA A 59 -3.09 26.17 -17.33
N GLY A 60 -2.05 25.85 -16.55
CA GLY A 60 -1.74 26.53 -15.29
C GLY A 60 -2.64 26.18 -14.11
N GLN A 61 -3.57 25.22 -14.23
CA GLN A 61 -4.39 24.73 -13.12
C GLN A 61 -4.17 23.24 -12.91
N ILE A 62 -4.00 22.83 -11.65
CA ILE A 62 -3.64 21.46 -11.27
C ILE A 62 -4.70 20.89 -10.34
N VAL A 63 -5.19 19.70 -10.64
CA VAL A 63 -5.96 18.88 -9.69
C VAL A 63 -5.00 17.96 -8.94
N THR A 64 -5.21 17.81 -7.64
CA THR A 64 -4.50 16.86 -6.76
C THR A 64 -5.41 16.46 -5.59
N ALA A 65 -4.96 15.55 -4.73
CA ALA A 65 -5.67 15.19 -3.51
C ALA A 65 -5.63 16.36 -2.50
N LEU A 66 -6.73 16.62 -1.79
CA LEU A 66 -6.80 17.73 -0.84
C LEU A 66 -5.96 17.45 0.41
N HIS A 67 -5.95 16.22 0.93
CA HIS A 67 -5.07 15.85 2.04
C HIS A 67 -3.59 16.06 1.69
N ALA A 68 -3.24 16.07 0.40
CA ALA A 68 -1.87 16.30 -0.07
C ALA A 68 -1.42 17.79 0.04
N VAL A 69 -2.39 18.71 0.16
CA VAL A 69 -2.14 20.16 0.09
C VAL A 69 -2.79 20.97 1.22
N ALA A 70 -3.50 20.30 2.13
CA ALA A 70 -4.15 20.94 3.27
C ALA A 70 -3.12 21.43 4.30
N GLY A 71 -3.27 22.67 4.76
CA GLY A 71 -2.40 23.26 5.79
C GLY A 71 -0.96 23.56 5.34
N CYS A 72 -0.66 23.48 4.04
CA CYS A 72 0.68 23.77 3.52
C CYS A 72 1.06 25.23 3.65
N ALA A 73 2.31 25.48 4.05
CA ALA A 73 2.89 26.81 4.01
C ALA A 73 3.25 27.23 2.58
N GLU A 74 3.71 26.28 1.77
CA GLU A 74 4.08 26.45 0.37
C GLU A 74 3.80 25.16 -0.39
N ILE A 75 3.34 25.29 -1.63
CA ILE A 75 3.11 24.17 -2.55
C ILE A 75 3.98 24.39 -3.79
N VAL A 76 4.94 23.50 -4.02
CA VAL A 76 5.82 23.48 -5.18
C VAL A 76 5.33 22.43 -6.17
N VAL A 77 5.29 22.78 -7.45
CA VAL A 77 4.88 21.91 -8.54
C VAL A 77 6.04 21.74 -9.51
N TYR A 78 6.36 20.50 -9.85
CA TYR A 78 7.44 20.10 -10.76
C TYR A 78 6.88 19.27 -11.92
N SER A 79 7.47 19.41 -13.10
CA SER A 79 7.17 18.60 -14.29
C SER A 79 8.45 18.07 -14.91
N GLU A 80 8.46 16.80 -15.30
CA GLU A 80 9.57 16.23 -16.08
C GLU A 80 9.57 16.68 -17.54
N VAL A 81 8.40 16.96 -18.11
CA VAL A 81 8.25 17.37 -19.52
C VAL A 81 8.89 18.73 -19.76
N THR A 82 8.65 19.64 -18.82
CA THR A 82 9.32 20.94 -18.76
C THR A 82 10.06 20.97 -17.43
N PRO A 83 11.32 20.50 -17.37
CA PRO A 83 12.10 20.32 -16.14
C PRO A 83 12.33 21.67 -15.43
N ALA A 84 11.30 22.08 -14.72
CA ALA A 84 11.10 23.37 -14.11
C ALA A 84 10.17 23.20 -12.92
N GLU A 85 10.31 24.11 -11.96
CA GLU A 85 9.46 24.19 -10.79
C GLU A 85 8.71 25.52 -10.80
N THR A 86 7.49 25.50 -10.31
CA THR A 86 6.71 26.70 -9.99
C THR A 86 6.02 26.51 -8.65
N VAL A 87 5.50 27.60 -8.09
CA VAL A 87 4.72 27.55 -6.85
C VAL A 87 3.24 27.72 -7.17
N ALA A 88 2.38 27.08 -6.40
CA ALA A 88 0.96 27.41 -6.42
C ALA A 88 0.75 28.79 -5.76
N THR A 89 -0.01 29.66 -6.44
CA THR A 89 -0.39 30.98 -5.91
C THR A 89 -1.57 30.90 -4.97
N ASP A 90 -2.54 30.02 -5.28
CA ASP A 90 -3.79 29.88 -4.55
C ASP A 90 -4.31 28.44 -4.67
N LEU A 91 -5.04 27.98 -3.64
CA LEU A 91 -6.06 26.94 -3.78
C LEU A 91 -7.33 27.62 -4.29
N ILE A 92 -7.68 27.40 -5.56
CA ILE A 92 -8.86 28.01 -6.21
C ILE A 92 -10.13 27.54 -5.52
N SER A 93 -10.22 26.24 -5.30
CA SER A 93 -11.35 25.56 -4.69
C SER A 93 -10.91 24.18 -4.18
N VAL A 94 -11.72 23.62 -3.29
CA VAL A 94 -11.55 22.27 -2.75
C VAL A 94 -12.91 21.57 -2.75
N ASP A 95 -12.91 20.25 -2.79
CA ASP A 95 -14.09 19.42 -2.58
C ASP A 95 -13.80 18.52 -1.38
N LEU A 96 -14.46 18.82 -0.25
CA LEU A 96 -14.25 18.08 1.00
C LEU A 96 -14.86 16.68 0.93
N GLU A 97 -15.94 16.49 0.19
CA GLU A 97 -16.49 15.15 0.00
C GLU A 97 -15.45 14.31 -0.75
N ALA A 98 -14.97 14.79 -1.88
CA ALA A 98 -14.12 14.05 -2.79
C ALA A 98 -12.63 14.01 -2.39
N ASP A 99 -12.20 14.75 -1.36
CA ASP A 99 -10.79 14.95 -1.04
C ASP A 99 -9.98 15.48 -2.25
N LEU A 100 -10.53 16.45 -2.98
CA LEU A 100 -9.86 17.05 -4.16
C LEU A 100 -9.55 18.52 -3.95
N ALA A 101 -8.41 18.97 -4.49
CA ALA A 101 -8.02 20.38 -4.52
C ALA A 101 -7.71 20.83 -5.95
N LEU A 102 -8.07 22.08 -6.25
CA LEU A 102 -7.72 22.76 -7.50
C LEU A 102 -6.75 23.90 -7.23
N LEU A 103 -5.53 23.79 -7.76
CA LEU A 103 -4.45 24.75 -7.58
C LEU A 103 -4.34 25.71 -8.77
N GLN A 104 -3.93 26.95 -8.50
CA GLN A 104 -3.49 27.91 -9.53
C GLN A 104 -1.97 28.04 -9.49
N LEU A 105 -1.28 27.67 -10.57
CA LEU A 105 0.16 27.90 -10.69
C LEU A 105 0.47 29.38 -10.88
N LYS A 106 1.61 29.82 -10.33
CA LYS A 106 2.15 31.17 -10.53
C LYS A 106 2.56 31.39 -11.97
N ASP A 107 3.34 30.44 -12.49
CA ASP A 107 3.86 30.46 -13.86
C ASP A 107 3.29 29.25 -14.60
N ASP A 108 2.65 29.49 -15.74
CA ASP A 108 2.15 28.41 -16.60
C ASP A 108 3.35 27.64 -17.19
N MET A 109 3.38 26.33 -16.93
CA MET A 109 4.42 25.43 -17.41
C MET A 109 4.20 25.02 -18.88
N GLY A 110 3.12 25.46 -19.52
CA GLY A 110 2.80 25.17 -20.92
C GLY A 110 2.29 23.74 -21.16
N LEU A 111 1.90 23.05 -20.08
CA LEU A 111 1.38 21.70 -20.11
C LEU A 111 -0.11 21.73 -20.53
N PRO A 112 -0.55 20.85 -21.45
CA PRO A 112 -1.94 20.84 -21.90
C PRO A 112 -2.86 20.26 -20.82
N PRO A 113 -4.14 20.69 -20.74
CA PRO A 113 -5.10 20.00 -19.89
C PRO A 113 -5.51 18.65 -20.48
N VAL A 114 -5.78 17.68 -19.60
CA VAL A 114 -6.25 16.34 -20.00
C VAL A 114 -7.78 16.27 -20.11
N PRO A 115 -8.34 15.47 -21.02
CA PRO A 115 -9.76 15.15 -21.01
C PRO A 115 -10.09 14.24 -19.81
N TYR A 116 -11.36 14.23 -19.38
CA TYR A 116 -11.85 13.27 -18.39
C TYR A 116 -13.11 12.58 -18.92
N ALA A 117 -13.36 11.37 -18.45
CA ALA A 117 -14.57 10.62 -18.78
C ALA A 117 -15.79 11.29 -18.12
N THR A 118 -16.85 11.52 -18.90
CA THR A 118 -18.09 12.13 -18.40
C THR A 118 -19.16 11.10 -18.03
N GLU A 119 -18.85 9.82 -18.19
CA GLU A 119 -19.72 8.69 -17.89
C GLU A 119 -18.96 7.67 -17.01
N PRO A 120 -19.67 6.82 -16.25
CA PRO A 120 -19.03 5.77 -15.47
C PRO A 120 -18.19 4.82 -16.35
N PRO A 121 -16.94 4.49 -15.97
CA PRO A 121 -16.11 3.55 -16.73
C PRO A 121 -16.60 2.11 -16.57
N ASP A 122 -16.33 1.27 -17.58
CA ASP A 122 -16.40 -0.19 -17.41
C ASP A 122 -15.18 -0.63 -16.61
N THR A 123 -15.35 -1.03 -15.35
CA THR A 123 -14.25 -1.35 -14.43
C THR A 123 -13.36 -2.51 -14.88
N ARG A 124 -13.77 -3.27 -15.90
CA ARG A 124 -12.98 -4.33 -16.54
C ARG A 124 -12.10 -3.82 -17.70
N GLY A 125 -12.09 -2.52 -17.94
CA GLY A 125 -11.22 -1.88 -18.93
C GLY A 125 -9.74 -1.91 -18.55
N ASN A 126 -8.89 -1.43 -19.47
CA ASN A 126 -7.48 -1.25 -19.21
C ASN A 126 -7.25 0.17 -18.67
N PHE A 127 -6.64 0.27 -17.50
CA PHE A 127 -6.38 1.54 -16.85
C PHE A 127 -4.93 1.67 -16.43
N VAL A 128 -4.40 2.89 -16.51
CA VAL A 128 -3.03 3.19 -16.12
C VAL A 128 -3.02 4.48 -15.30
N ALA A 129 -2.49 4.41 -14.08
CA ALA A 129 -2.13 5.59 -13.32
C ALA A 129 -0.72 6.04 -13.70
N TRP A 130 -0.53 7.36 -13.80
CA TRP A 130 0.78 7.96 -13.93
C TRP A 130 1.01 8.88 -12.75
N GLY A 131 2.15 8.73 -12.06
CA GLY A 131 2.45 9.58 -10.91
C GLY A 131 3.84 9.39 -10.33
N TYR A 132 4.07 10.08 -9.22
CA TYR A 132 5.36 10.18 -8.54
C TYR A 132 5.28 9.52 -7.17
N PRO A 133 5.41 8.19 -7.08
CA PRO A 133 5.44 7.54 -5.78
C PRO A 133 6.62 8.07 -4.97
N HIS A 134 6.48 7.99 -3.66
CA HIS A 134 7.34 8.64 -2.69
C HIS A 134 8.82 8.27 -2.91
N ALA A 135 9.11 6.98 -3.09
CA ALA A 135 10.46 6.44 -3.30
C ALA A 135 11.04 6.67 -4.70
N ALA A 136 10.25 7.12 -5.68
CA ALA A 136 10.74 7.32 -7.04
C ALA A 136 11.18 8.78 -7.28
N GLU A 137 12.36 8.96 -7.86
CA GLU A 137 12.82 10.29 -8.33
C GLU A 137 12.09 10.72 -9.60
N GLU A 138 11.61 9.75 -10.39
CA GLU A 138 10.94 9.95 -11.68
C GLU A 138 9.49 9.44 -11.65
N MET A 139 8.69 9.90 -12.60
CA MET A 139 7.31 9.48 -12.83
C MET A 139 7.27 8.05 -13.35
N ILE A 140 6.35 7.26 -12.81
CA ILE A 140 6.13 5.87 -13.25
C ILE A 140 4.70 5.64 -13.70
N ASP A 141 4.52 4.65 -14.58
CA ASP A 141 3.23 4.06 -14.89
C ASP A 141 2.90 2.90 -13.96
N LEU A 142 1.64 2.81 -13.56
CA LEU A 142 1.09 1.74 -12.76
C LEU A 142 -0.19 1.24 -13.43
N LYS A 143 -0.23 -0.03 -13.82
CA LYS A 143 -1.46 -0.64 -14.32
C LYS A 143 -2.47 -0.75 -13.18
N VAL A 144 -3.64 -0.18 -13.38
CA VAL A 144 -4.70 -0.12 -12.36
C VAL A 144 -5.78 -1.15 -12.68
N GLN A 145 -6.15 -1.90 -11.66
CA GLN A 145 -7.34 -2.75 -11.66
C GLN A 145 -8.37 -2.18 -10.69
N PHE A 146 -9.63 -2.09 -11.15
CA PHE A 146 -10.73 -1.68 -10.30
C PHE A 146 -11.49 -2.89 -9.75
N GLY A 147 -11.83 -2.81 -8.47
CA GLY A 147 -12.68 -3.79 -7.79
C GLY A 147 -14.15 -3.64 -8.23
N GLY A 148 -14.75 -4.75 -8.69
CA GLY A 148 -16.16 -4.82 -9.06
C GLY A 148 -17.10 -5.13 -7.90
N GLY A 149 -18.38 -5.35 -8.21
CA GLY A 149 -19.38 -5.84 -7.27
C GLY A 149 -20.72 -6.09 -7.96
N LEU A 150 -21.62 -6.84 -7.31
CA LEU A 150 -22.96 -7.17 -7.86
C LEU A 150 -23.82 -5.94 -8.21
N LYS A 151 -23.47 -4.77 -7.66
CA LYS A 151 -24.14 -3.47 -7.89
C LYS A 151 -23.37 -2.54 -8.85
N GLY A 152 -22.29 -3.00 -9.47
CA GLY A 152 -21.40 -2.20 -10.32
C GLY A 152 -20.09 -1.80 -9.62
N GLY A 153 -19.31 -0.91 -10.27
CA GLY A 153 -17.98 -0.50 -9.80
C GLY A 153 -17.96 0.66 -8.79
N VAL A 154 -19.05 1.42 -8.69
CA VAL A 154 -19.13 2.62 -7.84
C VAL A 154 -19.83 2.29 -6.53
N THR A 155 -19.21 2.65 -5.42
CA THR A 155 -19.73 2.49 -4.06
C THR A 155 -19.39 3.74 -3.24
N THR A 156 -19.81 3.84 -1.98
CA THR A 156 -19.29 4.87 -1.06
C THR A 156 -18.13 4.33 -0.23
N ILE A 157 -17.23 5.18 0.27
CA ILE A 157 -16.10 4.75 1.12
C ILE A 157 -16.62 3.97 2.34
N GLY A 158 -17.61 4.51 3.04
CA GLY A 158 -18.18 3.89 4.24
C GLY A 158 -18.95 2.60 3.98
N SER A 159 -19.34 2.30 2.73
CA SER A 159 -19.92 1.01 2.34
C SER A 159 -18.89 0.05 1.74
N ALA A 160 -17.80 0.58 1.19
CA ALA A 160 -16.73 -0.23 0.61
C ALA A 160 -15.90 -0.92 1.69
N PHE A 161 -15.76 -0.26 2.84
CA PHE A 161 -14.85 -0.68 3.88
C PHE A 161 -15.54 -0.55 5.24
N ALA A 162 -15.73 -1.69 5.90
CA ALA A 162 -16.32 -1.78 7.24
C ALA A 162 -15.20 -2.08 8.24
N SER A 163 -14.42 -1.06 8.61
CA SER A 163 -13.35 -1.21 9.58
C SER A 163 -13.51 -0.25 10.76
N ARG A 164 -13.09 -0.69 11.95
CA ARG A 164 -13.12 0.13 13.17
C ARG A 164 -12.19 1.34 13.03
N GLU A 165 -11.06 1.16 12.37
CA GLU A 165 -10.03 2.17 12.10
C GLU A 165 -10.59 3.28 11.20
N LEU A 166 -11.30 2.91 10.11
CA LEU A 166 -12.01 3.88 9.28
C LEU A 166 -13.08 4.63 10.07
N ASN A 167 -13.82 3.95 10.95
CA ASN A 167 -14.82 4.59 11.79
C ASN A 167 -14.22 5.58 12.81
N GLU A 168 -13.01 5.34 13.30
CA GLU A 168 -12.28 6.26 14.18
C GLU A 168 -11.67 7.42 13.38
N LEU A 169 -11.17 7.17 12.17
CA LEU A 169 -10.64 8.18 11.26
C LEU A 169 -11.67 9.22 10.78
N PHE A 170 -12.86 8.77 10.42
CA PHE A 170 -13.97 9.67 10.08
C PHE A 170 -14.48 10.50 11.27
N ARG A 171 -14.00 10.25 12.50
CA ARG A 171 -14.31 11.10 13.67
C ARG A 171 -13.29 12.21 13.88
N SER A 172 -12.07 12.06 13.37
CA SER A 172 -10.98 13.03 13.55
C SER A 172 -10.80 13.98 12.36
N GLN A 173 -11.34 13.65 11.19
CA GLN A 173 -11.19 14.43 9.96
C GLN A 173 -12.44 14.32 9.07
N ASP A 174 -12.82 15.42 8.43
CA ASP A 174 -14.10 15.55 7.70
C ASP A 174 -14.02 15.20 6.20
N TYR A 175 -12.83 14.88 5.66
CA TYR A 175 -12.62 14.58 4.23
C TYR A 175 -11.57 13.47 4.01
N PRO A 176 -11.75 12.56 3.02
CA PRO A 176 -12.98 12.40 2.24
C PRO A 176 -14.14 12.02 3.15
N GLY A 177 -15.37 12.31 2.72
CA GLY A 177 -16.58 11.95 3.46
C GLY A 177 -16.86 10.44 3.43
N ARG A 178 -17.63 9.93 4.39
CA ARG A 178 -18.08 8.52 4.37
C ARG A 178 -18.94 8.19 3.15
N ASP A 179 -19.73 9.16 2.71
CA ASP A 179 -20.66 9.00 1.59
C ASP A 179 -20.01 9.28 0.22
N THR A 180 -18.72 9.62 0.22
CA THR A 180 -17.94 9.86 -0.99
C THR A 180 -17.96 8.66 -1.89
N LYS A 181 -18.36 8.87 -3.14
CA LYS A 181 -18.38 7.84 -4.16
C LYS A 181 -16.96 7.54 -4.58
N ILE A 182 -16.64 6.26 -4.65
CA ILE A 182 -15.35 5.75 -5.05
C ILE A 182 -15.46 4.64 -6.08
N LEU A 183 -14.40 4.47 -6.84
CA LEU A 183 -14.05 3.21 -7.47
C LEU A 183 -12.98 2.54 -6.60
N ARG A 184 -13.23 1.30 -6.18
CA ARG A 184 -12.22 0.52 -5.43
C ARG A 184 -11.07 0.18 -6.37
N VAL A 185 -9.86 0.29 -5.88
CA VAL A 185 -8.65 -0.08 -6.61
C VAL A 185 -8.05 -1.30 -5.92
N THR A 186 -7.84 -2.38 -6.67
CA THR A 186 -7.24 -3.61 -6.13
C THR A 186 -5.73 -3.64 -6.35
N THR A 187 -5.20 -2.74 -7.17
CA THR A 187 -3.75 -2.53 -7.31
C THR A 187 -3.23 -1.70 -6.13
N THR A 188 -2.09 -2.10 -5.56
CA THR A 188 -1.41 -1.33 -4.51
C THR A 188 -1.04 0.07 -5.00
N ILE A 189 -1.66 1.09 -4.39
CA ILE A 189 -1.32 2.50 -4.61
C ILE A 189 -0.31 2.90 -3.54
N GLN A 190 0.89 3.27 -3.97
CA GLN A 190 1.96 3.70 -3.07
C GLN A 190 1.76 5.15 -2.59
N PRO A 191 2.31 5.51 -1.41
CA PRO A 191 2.48 6.90 -1.00
C PRO A 191 3.06 7.75 -2.15
N GLY A 192 2.55 8.96 -2.37
CA GLY A 192 2.95 9.81 -3.50
C GLY A 192 2.09 9.69 -4.77
N HIS A 193 1.34 8.60 -4.94
CA HIS A 193 0.32 8.50 -6.00
C HIS A 193 -0.97 9.25 -5.69
N SER A 194 -1.19 9.74 -4.47
CA SER A 194 -2.35 10.57 -4.14
C SER A 194 -2.45 11.77 -5.10
N GLY A 195 -3.63 11.95 -5.70
CA GLY A 195 -3.89 12.92 -6.76
C GLY A 195 -3.50 12.49 -8.18
N ALA A 196 -2.92 11.30 -8.37
CA ALA A 196 -2.54 10.79 -9.69
C ALA A 196 -3.79 10.52 -10.56
N PRO A 197 -3.80 10.96 -11.83
CA PRO A 197 -4.86 10.58 -12.75
C PRO A 197 -4.74 9.10 -13.12
N ILE A 198 -5.88 8.42 -13.17
CA ILE A 198 -6.04 7.09 -13.74
C ILE A 198 -6.67 7.26 -15.11
N PHE A 199 -5.93 6.91 -16.16
CA PHE A 199 -6.37 7.06 -17.55
C PHE A 199 -6.97 5.77 -18.10
N ASP A 200 -7.93 5.92 -19.01
CA ASP A 200 -8.30 4.86 -19.96
C ASP A 200 -7.34 4.82 -21.17
N GLU A 201 -7.56 3.86 -22.07
CA GLU A 201 -6.79 3.70 -23.31
C GLU A 201 -6.87 4.90 -24.28
N ASN A 202 -7.81 5.82 -24.07
CA ASN A 202 -8.01 7.05 -24.86
C ASN A 202 -7.46 8.29 -24.15
N GLY A 203 -6.67 8.11 -23.09
CA GLY A 203 -6.05 9.21 -22.34
C GLY A 203 -7.05 10.05 -21.55
N GLY A 204 -8.29 9.56 -21.39
CA GLY A 204 -9.29 10.21 -20.55
C GLY A 204 -9.09 9.84 -19.09
N VAL A 205 -9.03 10.83 -18.20
CA VAL A 205 -9.04 10.58 -16.75
C VAL A 205 -10.39 9.98 -16.36
N VAL A 206 -10.39 8.72 -15.91
CA VAL A 206 -11.61 8.03 -15.43
C VAL A 206 -11.76 8.15 -13.92
N ALA A 207 -10.64 8.25 -13.21
CA ALA A 207 -10.60 8.38 -11.77
C ALA A 207 -9.31 9.10 -11.32
N ILE A 208 -9.28 9.54 -10.07
CA ILE A 208 -8.13 10.15 -9.43
C ILE A 208 -7.74 9.25 -8.24
N ALA A 209 -6.52 8.74 -8.22
CA ALA A 209 -6.00 8.01 -7.08
C ALA A 209 -6.02 8.93 -5.85
N ASP A 210 -6.51 8.45 -4.72
CA ASP A 210 -6.74 9.31 -3.55
C ASP A 210 -6.09 8.73 -2.30
N GLY A 211 -6.65 7.65 -1.76
CA GLY A 211 -6.14 7.05 -0.53
C GLY A 211 -6.00 5.54 -0.60
N GLY A 212 -5.17 5.03 0.30
CA GLY A 212 -5.15 3.63 0.66
C GLY A 212 -4.71 3.43 2.11
N LEU A 213 -5.51 2.74 2.92
CA LEU A 213 -5.28 2.69 4.37
C LEU A 213 -3.88 2.14 4.69
N LEU A 214 -3.21 2.75 5.69
CA LEU A 214 -1.89 2.35 6.20
C LEU A 214 -0.76 2.39 5.15
N GLY A 215 -0.87 3.18 4.07
CA GLY A 215 0.15 3.26 3.01
C GLY A 215 -0.03 2.23 1.88
N GLY A 216 -1.25 1.68 1.74
CA GLY A 216 -1.60 0.64 0.77
C GLY A 216 -1.46 -0.80 1.30
N TRP A 217 -1.26 -0.97 2.60
CA TRP A 217 -0.87 -2.25 3.23
C TRP A 217 -2.01 -3.27 3.36
N ARG A 218 -3.27 -2.81 3.34
CA ARG A 218 -4.46 -3.68 3.40
C ARG A 218 -5.19 -3.83 2.06
N THR A 219 -4.61 -3.45 0.91
CA THR A 219 -5.29 -3.29 -0.42
C THR A 219 -6.65 -2.57 -0.43
N ILE A 220 -7.03 -1.93 0.68
CA ILE A 220 -8.05 -0.89 0.78
C ILE A 220 -7.50 0.33 0.05
N ASN A 221 -7.55 0.33 -1.28
CA ASN A 221 -7.23 1.49 -2.09
C ASN A 221 -8.51 1.98 -2.76
N TRP A 222 -8.63 3.29 -2.88
CA TRP A 222 -9.75 3.89 -3.58
C TRP A 222 -9.30 5.01 -4.48
N SER A 223 -10.18 5.30 -5.42
CA SER A 223 -10.03 6.41 -6.33
C SER A 223 -11.36 7.16 -6.48
N ILE A 224 -11.24 8.44 -6.76
CA ILE A 224 -12.35 9.37 -6.89
C ILE A 224 -12.82 9.34 -8.35
N PRO A 225 -14.07 8.97 -8.66
CA PRO A 225 -14.55 8.88 -10.02
C PRO A 225 -14.60 10.28 -10.65
N ALA A 226 -13.85 10.47 -11.74
CA ALA A 226 -13.67 11.78 -12.36
C ALA A 226 -14.99 12.38 -12.84
N TYR A 227 -15.87 11.55 -13.41
CA TYR A 227 -17.17 11.95 -13.93
C TYR A 227 -18.14 12.48 -12.87
N VAL A 228 -17.92 12.14 -11.58
CA VAL A 228 -18.75 12.61 -10.47
C VAL A 228 -18.27 13.96 -9.96
N TYR A 229 -16.95 14.10 -9.71
CA TYR A 229 -16.44 15.19 -8.87
C TYR A 229 -15.71 16.29 -9.66
N LEU A 230 -15.03 15.97 -10.77
CA LEU A 230 -14.35 17.01 -11.55
C LEU A 230 -15.30 18.12 -12.06
N PRO A 231 -16.50 17.84 -12.60
CA PRO A 231 -17.37 18.91 -13.10
C PRO A 231 -17.72 19.98 -12.06
N GLY A 232 -17.82 19.60 -10.78
CA GLY A 232 -18.19 20.47 -9.68
C GLY A 232 -17.01 21.24 -9.07
N LEU A 233 -15.80 20.65 -9.10
CA LEU A 233 -14.63 21.16 -8.38
C LEU A 233 -14.33 22.65 -8.63
N PRO A 234 -14.30 23.20 -9.86
CA PRO A 234 -14.01 24.63 -10.08
C PRO A 234 -15.06 25.59 -9.51
N ALA A 235 -16.26 25.11 -9.22
CA ALA A 235 -17.38 25.89 -8.68
C ALA A 235 -17.63 25.60 -7.20
N SER A 236 -16.86 24.70 -6.58
CA SER A 236 -17.00 24.38 -5.17
C SER A 236 -16.73 25.60 -4.29
N THR A 237 -17.50 25.72 -3.22
CA THR A 237 -17.37 26.78 -2.22
C THR A 237 -17.00 26.23 -0.84
N ASP A 238 -16.54 24.99 -0.78
CA ASP A 238 -16.15 24.36 0.48
C ASP A 238 -15.01 25.15 1.15
N PRO A 239 -15.00 25.20 2.49
CA PRO A 239 -13.96 25.90 3.22
C PRO A 239 -12.62 25.17 3.05
N ILE A 240 -11.57 25.92 2.67
CA ILE A 240 -10.21 25.40 2.57
C ILE A 240 -9.68 25.05 3.97
N PRO A 241 -9.29 23.79 4.23
CA PRO A 241 -8.69 23.39 5.51
C PRO A 241 -7.37 24.11 5.76
N LYS A 242 -7.18 24.58 7.00
CA LYS A 242 -5.98 25.31 7.43
C LYS A 242 -4.95 24.44 8.13
N GLU A 243 -5.39 23.31 8.65
CA GLU A 243 -4.54 22.34 9.34
C GLU A 243 -4.19 21.20 8.39
N ALA A 244 -3.06 20.56 8.63
CA ALA A 244 -2.69 19.35 7.92
C ALA A 244 -3.74 18.25 8.17
N SER A 245 -4.05 17.48 7.13
CA SER A 245 -5.00 16.36 7.25
C SER A 245 -4.43 15.26 8.14
N SER A 246 -5.22 14.64 9.01
CA SER A 246 -4.79 13.42 9.71
C SER A 246 -4.50 12.27 8.75
N TRP A 247 -5.13 12.26 7.56
CA TRP A 247 -4.86 11.28 6.50
C TRP A 247 -3.43 11.36 5.96
N ALA A 248 -2.79 12.53 6.03
CA ALA A 248 -1.39 12.74 5.64
C ALA A 248 -0.41 11.77 6.32
N GLY A 249 -0.63 11.50 7.61
CA GLY A 249 0.25 10.67 8.44
C GLY A 249 0.04 9.17 8.23
N LEU A 250 -1.18 8.75 7.88
CA LEU A 250 -1.51 7.35 7.64
C LEU A 250 -1.02 6.81 6.30
N TYR A 251 -0.72 7.71 5.36
CA TYR A 251 -0.24 7.35 4.03
C TYR A 251 1.28 7.47 3.89
N SER A 252 2.03 7.73 4.97
CA SER A 252 3.50 7.92 4.98
C SER A 252 4.06 8.64 3.74
N ALA A 253 3.48 9.79 3.40
CA ALA A 253 3.97 10.70 2.37
C ALA A 253 4.86 11.82 2.92
N VAL A 254 5.09 11.85 4.25
CA VAL A 254 5.83 12.91 4.95
C VAL A 254 7.26 12.45 5.22
N THR A 255 8.25 13.09 4.60
CA THR A 255 9.66 12.87 4.94
C THR A 255 10.12 13.74 6.10
N PRO A 256 10.76 13.17 7.14
CA PRO A 256 11.70 13.91 7.97
C PRO A 256 12.92 14.30 7.11
N ARG A 257 13.39 15.52 7.27
CA ARG A 257 14.51 16.07 6.49
C ARG A 257 15.82 15.36 6.86
N ALA A 258 16.38 14.52 5.99
CA ALA A 258 17.73 13.98 6.18
C ALA A 258 18.46 13.55 4.89
N ASP A 259 19.77 13.78 4.92
CA ASP A 259 20.76 13.56 3.88
C ASP A 259 21.13 12.06 3.75
N ARG A 260 21.25 11.58 2.51
CA ARG A 260 21.63 10.20 2.16
C ARG A 260 22.99 9.80 2.73
N HIS A 261 23.11 8.61 3.32
CA HIS A 261 24.34 7.81 3.37
C HIS A 261 24.04 6.31 3.26
N ASN A 262 24.82 5.62 2.42
CA ASN A 262 24.80 4.17 2.24
C ASN A 262 25.46 3.45 3.43
N ALA A 263 24.91 2.31 3.83
CA ALA A 263 25.58 1.34 4.69
C ALA A 263 26.33 0.25 3.86
N PRO A 264 27.35 -0.41 4.44
CA PRO A 264 28.40 -1.12 3.71
C PRO A 264 28.16 -2.63 3.57
N ALA A 265 28.84 -3.23 2.59
CA ALA A 265 28.83 -4.66 2.33
C ALA A 265 29.66 -5.47 3.34
N GLY A 266 29.07 -6.57 3.84
CA GLY A 266 29.76 -7.85 4.07
C GLY A 266 29.78 -8.36 5.51
N VAL A 267 29.01 -9.42 5.79
CA VAL A 267 29.37 -10.55 6.68
C VAL A 267 28.73 -11.81 6.10
N ALA A 268 29.49 -12.91 6.05
CA ALA A 268 29.05 -14.24 5.63
C ALA A 268 29.34 -15.25 6.76
N GLY A 269 28.45 -16.24 6.92
CA GLY A 269 28.60 -17.43 7.78
C GLY A 269 27.53 -17.47 8.89
N GLN A 270 26.97 -18.60 9.33
CA GLN A 270 27.18 -20.03 9.09
C GLN A 270 25.83 -20.77 9.24
N ALA A 271 25.67 -21.92 8.59
CA ALA A 271 24.44 -22.72 8.63
C ALA A 271 24.17 -23.35 10.03
N ALA A 272 22.90 -23.28 10.45
CA ALA A 272 22.32 -23.99 11.61
C ALA A 272 22.14 -25.50 11.32
N PRO A 273 21.93 -26.36 12.34
CA PRO A 273 22.05 -27.81 12.22
C PRO A 273 20.94 -28.45 11.36
N ASP A 274 21.38 -29.47 10.60
CA ASP A 274 20.59 -30.31 9.71
C ASP A 274 19.80 -31.34 10.53
N ASP A 275 18.47 -31.20 10.58
CA ASP A 275 17.53 -32.18 11.15
C ASP A 275 17.04 -33.21 10.11
N GLY A 276 17.53 -33.13 8.86
CA GLY A 276 17.18 -34.05 7.79
C GLY A 276 15.87 -33.74 7.06
N SER A 277 15.21 -32.62 7.33
CA SER A 277 14.11 -32.08 6.50
C SER A 277 14.65 -31.45 5.20
N VAL A 278 13.91 -31.61 4.09
CA VAL A 278 14.24 -30.92 2.83
C VAL A 278 13.81 -29.46 2.97
N ARG A 279 14.72 -28.58 3.38
CA ARG A 279 14.45 -27.15 3.58
C ARG A 279 14.57 -26.39 2.26
N GLN A 280 13.45 -25.88 1.72
CA GLN A 280 13.47 -24.97 0.58
C GLN A 280 13.28 -23.52 1.05
N PRO A 281 14.03 -22.54 0.51
CA PRO A 281 13.74 -21.13 0.77
C PRO A 281 12.36 -20.78 0.22
N ALA A 282 11.53 -20.07 1.00
CA ALA A 282 10.17 -19.71 0.60
C ALA A 282 10.11 -18.81 -0.66
N ASN A 283 11.23 -18.18 -1.04
CA ASN A 283 11.31 -17.26 -2.19
C ASN A 283 11.91 -17.89 -3.46
N THR A 284 11.93 -19.22 -3.59
CA THR A 284 12.43 -19.86 -4.83
C THR A 284 11.32 -19.93 -5.88
N SER A 285 11.63 -19.49 -7.10
CA SER A 285 10.73 -19.56 -8.26
C SER A 285 10.40 -20.98 -8.75
N ASP A 286 10.95 -22.00 -8.08
CA ASP A 286 10.86 -23.42 -8.45
C ASP A 286 10.15 -24.28 -7.37
N GLY A 287 9.67 -23.67 -6.26
CA GLY A 287 8.92 -24.35 -5.18
C GLY A 287 7.44 -23.93 -5.12
N ASP A 288 6.61 -24.73 -4.43
CA ASP A 288 5.15 -24.54 -4.26
C ASP A 288 4.78 -23.39 -3.28
N SER A 289 5.73 -22.58 -2.82
CA SER A 289 5.45 -21.41 -1.98
C SER A 289 5.04 -20.20 -2.84
N ASP A 290 3.88 -19.62 -2.55
CA ASP A 290 3.37 -18.43 -3.21
C ASP A 290 3.84 -17.11 -2.57
N LEU A 291 4.69 -17.19 -1.53
CA LEU A 291 5.23 -16.05 -0.80
C LEU A 291 6.39 -15.38 -1.55
N GLN A 292 6.26 -14.07 -1.79
CA GLN A 292 7.31 -13.28 -2.44
C GLN A 292 7.66 -12.03 -1.68
N ILE A 293 8.95 -11.74 -1.56
CA ILE A 293 9.39 -10.46 -1.02
C ILE A 293 8.90 -9.34 -1.94
N VAL A 294 8.05 -8.47 -1.42
CA VAL A 294 7.48 -7.32 -2.15
C VAL A 294 8.06 -5.98 -1.68
N ARG A 295 8.53 -5.90 -0.42
CA ARG A 295 9.14 -4.68 0.13
C ARG A 295 9.98 -4.97 1.37
N GLN A 296 10.69 -3.94 1.82
CA GLN A 296 11.41 -3.90 3.08
C GLN A 296 10.90 -2.75 3.94
N ILE A 297 10.87 -2.93 5.26
CA ILE A 297 10.40 -1.93 6.22
C ILE A 297 11.38 -1.85 7.39
N THR A 298 11.63 -0.66 7.92
CA THR A 298 12.56 -0.50 9.06
C THR A 298 11.84 -0.73 10.39
N LEU A 299 12.59 -1.05 11.44
CA LEU A 299 12.06 -1.11 12.79
C LEU A 299 11.53 0.26 13.25
N GLY A 300 12.16 1.35 12.84
CA GLY A 300 11.63 2.70 13.04
C GLY A 300 10.21 2.87 12.49
N GLN A 301 9.98 2.44 11.23
CA GLN A 301 8.67 2.48 10.59
C GLN A 301 7.65 1.57 11.28
N ALA A 302 8.06 0.38 11.73
CA ALA A 302 7.20 -0.53 12.48
C ALA A 302 6.78 0.07 13.83
N LEU A 303 7.71 0.70 14.56
CA LEU A 303 7.42 1.37 15.83
C LEU A 303 6.48 2.57 15.63
N ASP A 304 6.68 3.37 14.58
CA ASP A 304 5.76 4.46 14.24
C ASP A 304 4.35 3.94 13.97
N TYR A 305 4.23 2.80 13.29
CA TYR A 305 2.96 2.11 13.10
C TYR A 305 2.35 1.65 14.43
N MET A 306 3.11 0.99 15.30
CA MET A 306 2.64 0.55 16.62
C MET A 306 2.14 1.75 17.45
N ARG A 307 2.89 2.86 17.48
CA ARG A 307 2.48 4.09 18.17
C ARG A 307 1.21 4.69 17.60
N SER A 308 0.96 4.52 16.30
CA SER A 308 -0.30 4.96 15.67
C SER A 308 -1.51 4.13 16.14
N GLN A 309 -1.31 2.86 16.49
CA GLN A 309 -2.36 1.99 17.04
C GLN A 309 -2.58 2.26 18.53
N ASN A 310 -1.49 2.39 19.28
CA ASN A 310 -1.51 2.65 20.72
C ASN A 310 -0.22 3.37 21.14
N GLU A 311 -0.26 4.70 21.24
CA GLU A 311 0.91 5.52 21.61
C GLU A 311 1.52 5.11 22.96
N THR A 312 0.70 4.54 23.86
CA THR A 312 1.09 4.15 25.22
C THR A 312 1.34 2.65 25.36
N ASP A 313 1.56 1.93 24.26
CA ASP A 313 1.80 0.49 24.34
C ASP A 313 3.07 0.17 25.13
N PRO A 314 2.99 -0.54 26.27
CA PRO A 314 4.17 -0.91 27.05
C PRO A 314 5.18 -1.75 26.26
N PHE A 315 4.73 -2.46 25.22
CA PHE A 315 5.60 -3.25 24.37
C PHE A 315 6.54 -2.37 23.53
N ILE A 316 6.09 -1.18 23.12
CA ILE A 316 6.94 -0.20 22.41
C ILE A 316 8.07 0.26 23.33
N GLU A 317 7.77 0.56 24.60
CA GLU A 317 8.79 0.94 25.58
C GLU A 317 9.80 -0.20 25.81
N GLU A 318 9.35 -1.45 25.80
CA GLU A 318 10.23 -2.62 25.91
C GLU A 318 11.17 -2.75 24.71
N VAL A 319 10.66 -2.58 23.49
CA VAL A 319 11.48 -2.63 22.27
C VAL A 319 12.53 -1.53 22.28
N GLU A 320 12.13 -0.30 22.63
CA GLU A 320 13.07 0.81 22.77
C GLU A 320 14.11 0.58 23.87
N ALA A 321 13.72 -0.02 24.99
CA ALA A 321 14.63 -0.33 26.09
C ALA A 321 15.63 -1.44 25.75
N ALA A 322 15.24 -2.39 24.89
CA ALA A 322 16.12 -3.44 24.39
C ALA A 322 17.15 -2.92 23.38
N LEU A 323 16.94 -1.75 22.79
CA LEU A 323 17.86 -1.13 21.84
C LEU A 323 18.79 -0.13 22.55
N TRP A 324 20.08 -0.47 22.72
CA TRP A 324 21.06 0.46 23.32
C TRP A 324 21.28 1.75 22.51
N ASP A 325 20.92 1.74 21.22
CA ASP A 325 21.05 2.91 20.34
C ASP A 325 19.87 3.01 19.36
N TRP A 326 18.87 3.82 19.72
CA TRP A 326 17.71 4.15 18.87
C TRP A 326 18.09 4.72 17.49
N ARG A 327 19.33 5.18 17.29
CA ARG A 327 19.82 5.63 15.97
C ARG A 327 20.02 4.49 14.98
N LEU A 328 19.93 3.23 15.42
CA LEU A 328 20.01 2.03 14.59
C LEU A 328 18.63 1.51 14.17
N LEU A 329 17.54 2.18 14.56
CA LEU A 329 16.16 1.78 14.21
C LEU A 329 15.92 1.67 12.71
N ASP A 330 16.63 2.48 11.92
CA ASP A 330 16.55 2.48 10.46
C ASP A 330 17.51 1.49 9.79
N ASP A 331 18.47 0.95 10.55
CA ASP A 331 19.41 -0.08 10.07
C ASP A 331 18.85 -1.50 10.28
N VAL A 332 17.82 -1.63 11.11
CA VAL A 332 17.12 -2.88 11.41
C VAL A 332 15.90 -3.00 10.49
N VAL A 333 15.83 -4.07 9.71
CA VAL A 333 14.88 -4.20 8.59
C VAL A 333 14.12 -5.52 8.66
N PHE A 334 12.85 -5.48 8.24
CA PHE A 334 12.04 -6.64 7.94
C PHE A 334 11.87 -6.78 6.42
N ASP A 335 11.98 -8.01 5.93
CA ASP A 335 11.51 -8.39 4.60
C ASP A 335 10.01 -8.68 4.68
N VAL A 336 9.22 -8.00 3.85
CA VAL A 336 7.78 -8.22 3.76
C VAL A 336 7.49 -9.11 2.56
N TYR A 337 6.94 -10.28 2.85
CA TYR A 337 6.45 -11.25 1.90
C TYR A 337 4.96 -11.01 1.64
N GLU A 338 4.51 -11.30 0.42
CA GLU A 338 3.11 -11.34 0.03
C GLU A 338 2.80 -12.71 -0.58
N ASP A 339 1.76 -13.36 -0.09
CA ASP A 339 1.17 -14.57 -0.66
C ASP A 339 0.33 -14.18 -1.88
N ARG A 340 0.70 -14.68 -3.06
CA ARG A 340 0.09 -14.28 -4.33
C ARG A 340 -1.37 -14.68 -4.51
N LEU A 341 -1.84 -15.68 -3.77
CA LEU A 341 -3.20 -16.21 -3.90
C LEU A 341 -4.17 -15.48 -2.99
N SER A 342 -3.78 -15.27 -1.74
CA SER A 342 -4.60 -14.63 -0.70
C SER A 342 -4.37 -13.13 -0.56
N GLY A 343 -3.25 -12.61 -1.07
CA GLY A 343 -2.77 -11.27 -0.75
C GLY A 343 -2.21 -11.15 0.67
N ALA A 344 -2.14 -12.22 1.47
CA ALA A 344 -1.61 -12.13 2.82
C ALA A 344 -0.18 -11.60 2.83
N THR A 345 0.08 -10.57 3.63
CA THR A 345 1.41 -10.03 3.84
C THR A 345 1.95 -10.45 5.20
N VAL A 346 3.23 -10.77 5.23
CA VAL A 346 3.94 -11.13 6.45
C VAL A 346 5.34 -10.55 6.44
N ALA A 347 5.74 -9.95 7.54
CA ALA A 347 7.10 -9.45 7.71
C ALA A 347 7.94 -10.45 8.51
N VAL A 348 9.21 -10.59 8.14
CA VAL A 348 10.20 -11.41 8.87
C VAL A 348 11.48 -10.58 8.97
N PRO A 349 12.25 -10.63 10.07
CA PRO A 349 13.54 -9.93 10.14
C PRO A 349 14.42 -10.29 8.94
N SER A 350 14.98 -9.31 8.23
CA SER A 350 15.58 -9.53 6.90
C SER A 350 16.84 -10.40 6.92
N TRP A 351 17.42 -10.64 8.09
CA TRP A 351 18.55 -11.55 8.27
C TRP A 351 18.14 -12.98 8.60
N MET A 352 16.86 -13.21 8.88
CA MET A 352 16.29 -14.53 9.16
C MET A 352 15.69 -15.10 7.88
N PRO A 353 16.24 -16.21 7.34
CA PRO A 353 15.66 -16.84 6.18
C PRO A 353 14.26 -17.39 6.50
N LEU A 354 13.30 -17.10 5.63
CA LEU A 354 11.99 -17.76 5.64
C LEU A 354 12.07 -19.08 4.86
N TYR A 355 11.79 -20.17 5.55
CA TYR A 355 11.74 -21.52 5.01
C TYR A 355 10.30 -21.92 4.71
N TRP A 356 10.12 -22.86 3.79
CA TRP A 356 8.83 -23.45 3.45
C TRP A 356 8.86 -24.95 3.70
N ASP A 357 7.81 -25.46 4.35
CA ASP A 357 7.58 -26.89 4.55
C ASP A 357 6.48 -27.40 3.59
N ASP A 358 6.88 -28.22 2.62
CA ASP A 358 6.00 -28.80 1.61
C ASP A 358 4.99 -29.82 2.20
N GLU A 359 5.26 -30.40 3.38
CA GLU A 359 4.37 -31.40 4.00
C GLU A 359 3.19 -30.73 4.72
N THR A 360 3.46 -29.61 5.39
CA THR A 360 2.48 -28.88 6.21
C THR A 360 1.89 -27.66 5.49
N GLY A 361 2.58 -27.12 4.49
CA GLY A 361 2.23 -25.86 3.83
C GLY A 361 2.49 -24.63 4.70
N ILE A 362 3.37 -24.77 5.72
CA ILE A 362 3.70 -23.71 6.67
C ILE A 362 5.04 -23.08 6.27
N ALA A 363 5.10 -21.76 6.32
CA ALA A 363 6.36 -21.03 6.23
C ALA A 363 6.90 -20.77 7.64
N TYR A 364 8.20 -20.86 7.85
CA TYR A 364 8.77 -20.66 9.18
C TYR A 364 10.15 -20.01 9.16
N ALA A 365 10.45 -19.26 10.21
CA ALA A 365 11.75 -18.65 10.45
C ALA A 365 12.24 -19.04 11.85
N VAL A 366 13.50 -19.44 11.95
CA VAL A 366 14.13 -19.81 13.22
C VAL A 366 15.41 -19.01 13.38
N ASN A 367 15.67 -18.52 14.59
CA ASN A 367 16.92 -17.84 14.87
C ASN A 367 18.10 -18.84 14.93
N ASP A 368 19.34 -18.33 14.91
CA ASP A 368 20.54 -19.16 14.84
C ASP A 368 20.70 -20.12 16.03
N SER A 369 20.20 -19.74 17.21
CA SER A 369 20.27 -20.57 18.43
C SER A 369 19.18 -21.64 18.49
N GLY A 370 18.13 -21.54 17.66
CA GLY A 370 16.92 -22.36 17.77
C GLY A 370 16.03 -21.99 18.95
N SER A 371 16.31 -20.89 19.65
CA SER A 371 15.53 -20.45 20.81
C SER A 371 14.29 -19.66 20.45
N ALA A 372 14.15 -19.20 19.21
CA ALA A 372 12.99 -18.47 18.74
C ALA A 372 12.54 -19.01 17.38
N HIS A 373 11.26 -19.37 17.29
CA HIS A 373 10.63 -19.96 16.13
C HIS A 373 9.38 -19.15 15.77
N MET A 374 9.30 -18.66 14.54
CA MET A 374 8.11 -18.03 13.98
C MET A 374 7.53 -18.92 12.90
N GLU A 375 6.26 -19.30 13.04
CA GLU A 375 5.48 -20.00 12.01
C GLU A 375 4.46 -19.06 11.39
N ILE A 376 4.22 -19.24 10.09
CA ILE A 376 3.29 -18.46 9.29
C ILE A 376 2.49 -19.45 8.43
N ALA A 377 1.18 -19.40 8.58
CA ALA A 377 0.24 -20.24 7.87
C ALA A 377 -0.71 -19.39 7.03
N VAL A 378 -0.82 -19.71 5.74
CA VAL A 378 -1.79 -19.10 4.83
C VAL A 378 -2.56 -20.22 4.15
N PHE A 379 -3.84 -20.36 4.48
CA PHE A 379 -4.68 -21.45 3.96
C PHE A 379 -5.97 -20.90 3.35
N VAL A 380 -6.48 -21.60 2.34
CA VAL A 380 -7.81 -21.36 1.76
C VAL A 380 -8.66 -22.61 1.99
N GLY A 381 -9.75 -22.47 2.75
CA GLY A 381 -10.71 -23.52 3.04
C GLY A 381 -11.88 -23.56 2.06
N GLU A 382 -12.82 -24.49 2.26
CA GLU A 382 -14.02 -24.59 1.41
C GLU A 382 -15.05 -23.49 1.72
N ASP A 383 -15.15 -23.09 2.99
CA ASP A 383 -15.98 -22.00 3.49
C ASP A 383 -15.47 -21.49 4.84
N PHE A 384 -16.06 -20.42 5.36
CA PHE A 384 -15.66 -19.80 6.62
C PHE A 384 -15.53 -20.75 7.81
N TYR A 385 -16.46 -21.71 7.98
CA TYR A 385 -16.39 -22.60 9.14
C TYR A 385 -15.36 -23.72 8.95
N ASP A 386 -15.15 -24.17 7.71
CA ASP A 386 -14.04 -25.05 7.35
C ASP A 386 -12.69 -24.36 7.63
N THR A 387 -12.54 -23.11 7.20
CA THR A 387 -11.34 -22.30 7.45
C THR A 387 -11.08 -22.05 8.94
N VAL A 388 -12.13 -21.80 9.73
CA VAL A 388 -12.01 -21.72 11.20
C VAL A 388 -11.56 -23.05 11.82
N ALA A 389 -12.00 -24.20 11.27
CA ALA A 389 -11.53 -25.51 11.72
C ALA A 389 -10.05 -25.72 11.39
N MET A 390 -9.62 -25.37 10.17
CA MET A 390 -8.21 -25.40 9.77
C MET A 390 -7.33 -24.52 10.66
N ALA A 391 -7.79 -23.31 10.99
CA ALA A 391 -7.09 -22.39 11.90
C ALA A 391 -6.92 -22.99 13.31
N ASN A 392 -7.94 -23.70 13.81
CA ASN A 392 -7.85 -24.42 15.08
C ASN A 392 -6.85 -25.58 15.01
N ASP A 393 -6.86 -26.36 13.93
CA ASP A 393 -5.94 -27.48 13.74
C ASP A 393 -4.48 -27.00 13.73
N TYR A 394 -4.19 -25.92 12.99
CA TYR A 394 -2.89 -25.22 13.02
C TYR A 394 -2.51 -24.81 14.44
N GLY A 395 -3.41 -24.14 15.16
CA GLY A 395 -3.15 -23.69 16.53
C GLY A 395 -2.87 -24.84 17.51
N PHE A 396 -3.49 -26.01 17.32
CA PHE A 396 -3.28 -27.17 18.20
C PHE A 396 -1.94 -27.87 17.98
N GLU A 397 -1.37 -27.82 16.78
CA GLU A 397 -0.08 -28.44 16.48
C GLU A 397 1.05 -27.80 17.28
N ILE A 398 1.20 -26.47 17.19
CA ILE A 398 2.23 -25.72 17.93
C ILE A 398 1.99 -25.73 19.44
N SER A 399 0.72 -25.84 19.87
CA SER A 399 0.38 -26.04 21.29
C SER A 399 0.92 -27.36 21.84
N GLY A 400 1.32 -28.30 20.98
CA GLY A 400 1.93 -29.56 21.36
C GLY A 400 3.35 -29.43 21.89
N TRP A 401 4.04 -28.31 21.69
CA TRP A 401 5.49 -28.18 21.90
C TRP A 401 5.91 -27.99 23.36
N ALA A 402 5.03 -27.44 24.21
CA ALA A 402 5.30 -27.21 25.62
C ALA A 402 4.32 -27.93 26.56
N ASP A 403 4.75 -28.11 27.80
CA ASP A 403 3.91 -28.39 28.96
C ASP A 403 3.49 -27.05 29.59
N TRP A 404 2.28 -26.59 29.26
CA TRP A 404 1.75 -25.28 29.67
C TRP A 404 1.39 -25.22 31.15
N TYR A 405 1.58 -24.05 31.76
CA TYR A 405 1.24 -23.82 33.17
C TYR A 405 -0.29 -23.82 33.41
N ASP A 406 -0.71 -24.19 34.63
CA ASP A 406 -2.13 -24.43 34.97
C ASP A 406 -3.06 -23.25 34.63
N ASN A 407 -4.10 -23.51 33.82
CA ASN A 407 -5.06 -22.55 33.21
C ASN A 407 -4.51 -21.66 32.09
N ASP A 408 -3.31 -21.94 31.59
CA ASP A 408 -2.67 -21.19 30.49
C ASP A 408 -2.36 -22.10 29.28
N ALA A 409 -3.07 -23.23 29.15
CA ALA A 409 -2.96 -24.08 27.97
C ALA A 409 -3.65 -23.41 26.77
N PRO A 410 -2.99 -23.32 25.60
CA PRO A 410 -3.59 -22.72 24.42
C PRO A 410 -4.83 -23.50 24.00
N GLY A 411 -5.93 -22.76 23.85
CA GLY A 411 -7.23 -23.28 23.42
C GLY A 411 -7.39 -23.23 21.90
N GLY A 412 -8.58 -23.63 21.45
CA GLY A 412 -9.06 -23.22 20.14
C GLY A 412 -9.54 -21.77 20.15
N ILE A 413 -9.78 -21.23 18.95
CA ILE A 413 -10.42 -19.92 18.74
C ILE A 413 -11.72 -19.87 19.53
N SER A 414 -11.85 -18.86 20.38
CA SER A 414 -13.00 -18.70 21.26
C SER A 414 -14.22 -18.15 20.51
N ASP A 415 -15.42 -18.52 20.93
CA ASP A 415 -16.68 -18.10 20.27
C ASP A 415 -16.84 -16.58 20.17
N ASP A 416 -16.25 -15.81 21.09
CA ASP A 416 -16.28 -14.34 21.11
C ASP A 416 -15.31 -13.70 20.12
N ALA A 417 -14.34 -14.44 19.60
CA ALA A 417 -13.46 -14.01 18.51
C ALA A 417 -14.08 -14.21 17.12
N ILE A 418 -15.24 -14.90 17.04
CA ILE A 418 -15.92 -15.24 15.78
C ILE A 418 -17.04 -14.25 15.47
N TYR A 419 -16.82 -13.40 14.48
CA TYR A 419 -17.81 -12.49 13.91
C TYR A 419 -18.54 -13.17 12.76
N ALA A 420 -19.39 -14.14 13.08
CA ALA A 420 -20.03 -15.03 12.10
C ALA A 420 -20.87 -14.31 11.04
N GLU A 421 -21.48 -13.16 11.37
CA GLU A 421 -22.24 -12.35 10.39
C GLU A 421 -21.33 -11.70 9.34
N ASP A 422 -20.09 -11.39 9.72
CA ASP A 422 -19.07 -10.78 8.88
C ASP A 422 -18.10 -11.80 8.27
N GLN A 423 -18.31 -13.10 8.54
CA GLN A 423 -17.40 -14.19 8.18
C GLN A 423 -15.94 -13.85 8.52
N PHE A 424 -15.72 -13.37 9.73
CA PHE A 424 -14.43 -12.87 10.17
C PHE A 424 -14.04 -13.40 11.55
N VAL A 425 -12.75 -13.68 11.74
CA VAL A 425 -12.12 -13.96 13.04
C VAL A 425 -10.92 -13.06 13.21
N ALA A 426 -10.80 -12.47 14.40
CA ALA A 426 -9.54 -11.90 14.88
C ALA A 426 -9.30 -12.46 16.28
N TYR A 427 -8.26 -13.28 16.40
CA TYR A 427 -7.93 -14.01 17.62
C TYR A 427 -6.45 -13.82 17.94
N ALA A 428 -6.17 -13.54 19.21
CA ALA A 428 -4.84 -13.34 19.72
C ALA A 428 -4.74 -13.94 21.12
N ASP A 429 -3.66 -14.67 21.38
CA ASP A 429 -3.35 -15.15 22.72
C ASP A 429 -1.85 -15.24 23.00
N PHE A 430 -1.54 -15.39 24.28
CA PHE A 430 -0.18 -15.48 24.79
C PHE A 430 -0.13 -16.46 25.96
N HIS A 431 0.81 -17.39 25.92
CA HIS A 431 0.90 -18.52 26.82
C HIS A 431 2.32 -18.77 27.32
N HIS A 432 2.42 -19.37 28.50
CA HIS A 432 3.69 -19.72 29.14
C HIS A 432 3.71 -21.18 29.57
N GLY A 433 4.86 -21.83 29.42
CA GLY A 433 5.04 -23.24 29.78
C GLY A 433 6.50 -23.63 29.92
N ASP A 434 6.73 -24.93 29.95
CA ASP A 434 8.06 -25.52 29.80
C ASP A 434 8.12 -26.30 28.49
N ASP A 435 9.08 -25.98 27.63
CA ASP A 435 9.33 -26.69 26.38
C ASP A 435 9.55 -28.19 26.62
N LYS A 436 8.86 -29.06 25.87
CA LYS A 436 8.90 -30.51 26.12
C LYS A 436 10.22 -31.18 25.78
N GLU A 437 10.98 -30.61 24.84
CA GLU A 437 12.24 -31.20 24.42
C GLU A 437 13.37 -30.83 25.37
N THR A 438 13.45 -29.55 25.74
CA THR A 438 14.54 -28.98 26.53
C THR A 438 14.23 -28.89 28.02
N GLY A 439 12.95 -28.83 28.40
CA GLY A 439 12.48 -28.57 29.76
C GLY A 439 12.75 -27.15 30.24
N LEU A 440 13.10 -26.23 29.33
CA LEU A 440 13.29 -24.82 29.63
C LEU A 440 11.97 -24.07 29.58
N TYR A 441 11.88 -22.94 30.28
CA TYR A 441 10.76 -22.02 30.16
C TYR A 441 10.48 -21.68 28.70
N SER A 442 9.22 -21.52 28.32
CA SER A 442 8.83 -21.17 26.95
C SER A 442 7.62 -20.26 26.92
N THR A 443 7.52 -19.44 25.87
CA THR A 443 6.34 -18.63 25.57
C THR A 443 5.82 -18.91 24.18
N LEU A 444 4.51 -18.76 23.99
CA LEU A 444 3.84 -18.86 22.69
C LEU A 444 2.89 -17.69 22.52
N MET A 445 3.11 -16.92 21.46
CA MET A 445 2.16 -15.92 20.97
C MET A 445 1.50 -16.46 19.71
N ARG A 446 0.18 -16.30 19.57
CA ARG A 446 -0.54 -16.67 18.35
C ARG A 446 -1.45 -15.54 17.91
N MET A 447 -1.46 -15.26 16.62
CA MET A 447 -2.28 -14.24 15.99
C MET A 447 -2.96 -14.84 14.77
N PHE A 448 -4.28 -15.02 14.86
CA PHE A 448 -5.08 -15.69 13.85
C PHE A 448 -6.12 -14.73 13.28
N THR A 449 -6.13 -14.63 11.96
CA THR A 449 -7.18 -13.93 11.21
C THR A 449 -7.83 -14.89 10.23
N VAL A 450 -9.16 -14.97 10.25
CA VAL A 450 -9.93 -15.63 9.20
C VAL A 450 -10.78 -14.58 8.53
N SER A 451 -10.77 -14.53 7.20
CA SER A 451 -11.63 -13.65 6.41
C SER A 451 -12.25 -14.46 5.28
N GLU A 452 -13.57 -14.61 5.30
CA GLU A 452 -14.30 -15.50 4.40
C GLU A 452 -13.70 -16.92 4.41
N ASP A 453 -13.12 -17.38 3.32
CA ASP A 453 -12.53 -18.72 3.17
C ASP A 453 -11.01 -18.73 3.39
N VAL A 454 -10.38 -17.61 3.77
CA VAL A 454 -8.92 -17.52 3.93
C VAL A 454 -8.51 -17.39 5.39
N PHE A 455 -7.51 -18.19 5.79
CA PHE A 455 -6.84 -18.11 7.08
C PHE A 455 -5.42 -17.55 6.93
N LEU A 456 -5.06 -16.65 7.84
CA LEU A 456 -3.71 -16.15 8.06
C LEU A 456 -3.39 -16.30 9.54
N GLY A 457 -2.42 -17.15 9.85
CA GLY A 457 -1.92 -17.36 11.19
C GLY A 457 -0.45 -16.98 11.28
N SER A 458 -0.07 -16.32 12.37
CA SER A 458 1.31 -16.29 12.84
C SER A 458 1.38 -16.86 14.25
N SER A 459 2.47 -17.57 14.52
CA SER A 459 2.80 -18.04 15.86
C SER A 459 4.27 -17.78 16.14
N VAL A 460 4.59 -17.25 17.32
CA VAL A 460 5.96 -17.01 17.76
C VAL A 460 6.18 -17.79 19.05
N TYR A 461 7.05 -18.80 18.98
CA TYR A 461 7.44 -19.67 20.07
C TYR A 461 8.87 -19.39 20.50
N ILE A 462 9.08 -19.12 21.79
CA ILE A 462 10.39 -18.74 22.33
C ILE A 462 10.75 -19.68 23.49
N ILE A 463 11.99 -20.20 23.52
CA ILE A 463 12.52 -21.16 24.50
C ILE A 463 13.67 -20.56 25.31
N GLY A 464 13.48 -20.44 26.62
CA GLY A 464 14.45 -20.01 27.61
C GLY A 464 14.01 -18.73 28.34
N ASP A 465 14.64 -18.45 29.47
CA ASP A 465 14.30 -17.30 30.31
C ASP A 465 14.71 -15.99 29.60
N PRO A 466 13.78 -15.00 29.47
CA PRO A 466 14.09 -13.69 28.91
C PRO A 466 15.25 -12.98 29.63
N GLU A 467 15.48 -13.25 30.92
CA GLU A 467 16.57 -12.65 31.70
C GLU A 467 17.96 -13.18 31.31
N ASP A 468 18.03 -14.38 30.71
CA ASP A 468 19.28 -15.02 30.32
C ASP A 468 19.72 -14.68 28.89
N ARG A 469 18.94 -13.84 28.17
CA ARG A 469 19.18 -13.50 26.77
C ARG A 469 20.35 -12.55 26.60
N SER A 470 21.13 -12.81 25.56
CA SER A 470 21.96 -11.76 25.03
C SER A 470 21.11 -10.66 24.42
N ASP A 471 21.69 -9.48 24.45
CA ASP A 471 21.25 -8.28 23.76
C ASP A 471 20.75 -8.50 22.32
N ALA A 472 21.45 -9.35 21.55
CA ALA A 472 21.10 -9.68 20.18
C ALA A 472 19.92 -10.65 20.08
N GLU A 473 19.90 -11.71 20.90
CA GLU A 473 18.79 -12.68 20.94
C GLU A 473 17.49 -12.01 21.37
N ARG A 474 17.55 -11.09 22.33
CA ARG A 474 16.38 -10.32 22.76
C ARG A 474 15.82 -9.45 21.63
N LEU A 475 16.68 -8.80 20.84
CA LEU A 475 16.24 -8.00 19.70
C LEU A 475 15.57 -8.88 18.63
N GLU A 476 16.15 -10.03 18.34
CA GLU A 476 15.60 -11.01 17.40
C GLU A 476 14.21 -11.49 17.81
N GLU A 477 14.04 -11.86 19.09
CA GLU A 477 12.77 -12.28 19.66
C GLU A 477 11.72 -11.18 19.58
N LEU A 478 12.08 -9.95 19.96
CA LEU A 478 11.19 -8.80 19.87
C LEU A 478 10.78 -8.51 18.44
N MET A 479 11.69 -8.64 17.47
CA MET A 479 11.33 -8.46 16.08
C MET A 479 10.41 -9.56 15.55
N MET A 480 10.63 -10.82 15.91
CA MET A 480 9.67 -11.88 15.56
C MET A 480 8.29 -11.61 16.16
N MET A 481 8.21 -11.11 17.39
CA MET A 481 6.95 -10.71 18.01
C MET A 481 6.29 -9.54 17.27
N ILE A 482 7.05 -8.49 16.92
CA ILE A 482 6.54 -7.37 16.11
C ILE A 482 6.02 -7.88 14.75
N SER A 483 6.76 -8.78 14.11
CA SER A 483 6.38 -9.45 12.88
C SER A 483 5.02 -10.15 12.99
N GLY A 484 4.87 -11.00 14.00
CA GLY A 484 3.66 -11.80 14.20
C GLY A 484 2.44 -10.96 14.59
N GLU A 485 2.62 -9.96 15.44
CA GLU A 485 1.52 -9.18 16.02
C GLU A 485 1.10 -7.98 15.16
N TYR A 486 2.06 -7.25 14.60
CA TYR A 486 1.80 -5.95 13.96
C TYR A 486 1.99 -5.96 12.45
N LEU A 487 2.73 -6.93 11.91
CA LEU A 487 3.18 -6.91 10.51
C LEU A 487 2.75 -8.15 9.72
N THR A 488 1.75 -8.88 10.21
CA THR A 488 1.11 -10.01 9.53
C THR A 488 -0.36 -9.70 9.31
N GLU A 489 -0.79 -9.57 8.04
CA GLU A 489 -2.14 -9.14 7.71
C GLU A 489 -2.57 -9.49 6.28
N PHE A 490 -3.87 -9.68 6.03
CA PHE A 490 -4.40 -9.80 4.66
C PHE A 490 -4.27 -8.49 3.88
N ALA A 491 -3.68 -8.53 2.67
CA ALA A 491 -4.03 -7.54 1.67
C ALA A 491 -5.50 -7.80 1.27
N VAL A 492 -6.42 -6.98 1.79
CA VAL A 492 -7.86 -7.13 1.58
C VAL A 492 -8.28 -6.85 0.12
N PHE A 493 -8.86 -7.88 -0.50
CA PHE A 493 -9.44 -7.96 -1.86
C PHE A 493 -10.33 -6.81 -2.35
#